data_AF-A0A7S1EC25-F1
#
_entry.id   AF-A0A7S1EC25-F1
#
_cell.length_a   1.000
_cell.length_b   1.000
_cell.length_c   1.000
_cell.angle_alpha   90.00
_cell.angle_beta   90.00
_cell.angle_gamma   90.00
#
_symmetry.space_group_name_H-M   'P 1'
#
loop_
_entity.id
_entity.type
_entity.pdbx_description
1 polymer ?
#
loop_
_entity_poly.entity_id
_entity_poly.type
_entity_poly.pdbx_seq_one_letter_code
_entity_poly.pdbx_strand_id
1 'polypeptide(L)'
;ALLADAIEALKEYVTPEEILSLIEAERTRLGQAKLTREELIGLRLYTGPPFIKFNGVLRESSGKMPESLTAHLKGNKYVTSIHCTVSGMVKLSKVTRIPEKRKVYRGMSGLRLPKEFWIEDEHGARG
;
A
#
# COMPACT_ATOMS: atom_id res chain seq x y z
N ALA A 1 -10.39 12.44 16.04
CA ALA A 1 -11.23 11.82 14.99
C ALA A 1 -10.87 10.34 14.88
N LEU A 2 -9.93 9.93 14.01
CA LEU A 2 -9.64 8.52 13.70
C LEU A 2 -9.49 7.53 14.90
N LEU A 3 -8.85 7.93 16.00
CA LEU A 3 -8.70 7.05 17.17
C LEU A 3 -10.03 6.84 17.91
N ALA A 4 -10.81 7.90 18.08
CA ALA A 4 -12.12 7.83 18.72
C ALA A 4 -13.09 6.99 17.87
N ASP A 5 -13.04 7.17 16.55
CA ASP A 5 -13.85 6.41 15.59
C ASP A 5 -13.50 4.91 15.62
N ALA A 6 -12.21 4.58 15.74
CA ALA A 6 -11.74 3.20 15.82
C ALA A 6 -12.12 2.53 17.15
N ILE A 7 -12.04 3.25 18.27
CA ILE A 7 -12.48 2.76 19.59
C ILE A 7 -13.97 2.48 19.57
N GLU A 8 -14.78 3.41 19.05
CA GLU A 8 -16.23 3.24 18.96
C GLU A 8 -16.63 2.05 18.09
N ALA A 9 -15.95 1.85 16.94
CA ALA A 9 -16.23 0.75 16.03
C ALA A 9 -15.85 -0.65 16.59
N LEU A 10 -14.91 -0.70 17.54
CA LEU A 10 -14.37 -1.95 18.09
C LEU A 10 -14.75 -2.22 19.55
N LYS A 11 -15.54 -1.33 20.18
CA LYS A 11 -15.88 -1.36 21.61
C LYS A 11 -16.51 -2.68 22.10
N GLU A 12 -17.17 -3.43 21.22
CA GLU A 12 -17.79 -4.73 21.55
C GLU A 12 -16.78 -5.89 21.54
N TYR A 13 -15.61 -5.71 20.93
CA TYR A 13 -14.62 -6.77 20.71
C TYR A 13 -13.31 -6.55 21.47
N VAL A 14 -12.98 -5.29 21.78
CA VAL A 14 -11.69 -4.89 22.32
C VAL A 14 -11.89 -3.69 23.26
N THR A 15 -11.25 -3.72 24.42
CA THR A 15 -11.28 -2.59 25.35
C THR A 15 -10.47 -1.40 24.82
N PRO A 16 -10.81 -0.14 25.17
CA PRO A 16 -10.02 1.02 24.79
C PRO A 16 -8.53 0.88 25.17
N GLU A 17 -8.24 0.29 26.32
CA GLU A 17 -6.89 0.06 26.83
C GLU A 17 -6.09 -0.91 25.93
N GLU A 18 -6.73 -1.98 25.47
CA GLU A 18 -6.14 -2.94 24.53
C GLU A 18 -5.88 -2.29 23.16
N ILE A 19 -6.81 -1.47 22.65
CA ILE A 19 -6.63 -0.73 21.40
C ILE A 19 -5.42 0.22 21.51
N LEU A 20 -5.31 0.96 22.62
CA LEU A 20 -4.18 1.86 22.87
C LEU A 20 -2.87 1.09 22.96
N SER A 21 -2.86 -0.05 23.66
CA SER A 21 -1.69 -0.92 23.77
C SER A 21 -1.21 -1.42 22.40
N LEU A 22 -2.14 -1.88 21.55
CA LEU A 22 -1.85 -2.31 20.19
C LEU A 22 -1.30 -1.18 19.33
N ILE A 23 -1.89 0.01 19.42
CA ILE A 23 -1.42 1.19 18.68
C ILE A 23 0.00 1.56 19.10
N GLU A 24 0.31 1.53 20.39
CA GLU A 24 1.64 1.90 20.88
C GLU A 24 2.70 0.86 20.51
N ALA A 25 2.36 -0.43 20.59
CA ALA A 25 3.21 -1.51 20.09
C ALA A 25 3.49 -1.32 18.58
N GLU A 26 2.47 -0.97 17.81
CA GLU A 26 2.60 -0.73 16.38
C GLU A 26 3.40 0.53 16.05
N ARG A 27 3.20 1.63 16.77
CA ARG A 27 4.02 2.84 16.63
C ARG A 27 5.48 2.57 16.92
N THR A 28 5.77 1.83 17.99
CA THR A 28 7.12 1.42 18.36
C THR A 28 7.77 0.62 17.24
N ARG A 29 7.07 -0.39 16.71
CA ARG A 29 7.54 -1.22 15.60
C ARG A 29 7.76 -0.41 14.32
N LEU A 30 6.80 0.41 13.92
CA LEU A 30 6.90 1.24 12.71
C LEU A 30 7.99 2.30 12.85
N GLY A 31 8.25 2.81 14.06
CA GLY A 31 9.37 3.72 14.35
C GLY A 31 10.74 3.12 14.02
N GLN A 32 10.89 1.79 14.11
CA GLN A 32 12.13 1.09 13.73
C GLN A 32 12.43 1.19 12.22
N ALA A 33 11.42 1.46 11.39
CA ALA A 33 11.63 1.64 9.94
C ALA A 33 12.47 2.88 9.61
N LYS A 34 12.58 3.85 10.53
CA LYS A 34 13.33 5.09 10.36
C LYS A 34 13.01 5.77 9.01
N LEU A 35 11.73 5.96 8.76
CA LEU A 35 11.25 6.64 7.56
C LEU A 35 11.69 8.11 7.58
N THR A 36 12.11 8.62 6.43
CA THR A 36 12.28 10.07 6.25
C THR A 36 10.92 10.73 6.05
N ARG A 37 10.89 12.06 6.15
CA ARG A 37 9.67 12.84 5.90
C ARG A 37 9.15 12.63 4.48
N GLU A 38 10.04 12.55 3.50
CA GLU A 38 9.74 12.40 2.08
C GLU A 38 9.13 11.03 1.79
N GLU A 39 9.66 9.97 2.41
CA GLU A 39 9.11 8.62 2.33
C GLU A 39 7.69 8.58 2.93
N LEU A 40 7.49 9.21 4.08
CA LEU A 40 6.17 9.30 4.70
C LEU A 40 5.16 10.06 3.82
N ILE A 41 5.57 11.18 3.23
CA ILE A 41 4.76 11.93 2.26
C ILE A 41 4.44 11.05 1.05
N GLY A 42 5.43 10.36 0.47
CA GLY A 42 5.24 9.45 -0.66
C GLY A 42 4.24 8.32 -0.36
N LEU A 43 4.32 7.71 0.83
CA LEU A 43 3.38 6.70 1.29
C LEU A 43 1.96 7.26 1.43
N ARG A 44 1.81 8.45 2.04
CA ARG A 44 0.51 9.12 2.17
C ARG A 44 -0.10 9.45 0.82
N LEU A 45 0.69 9.98 -0.11
CA LEU A 45 0.25 10.26 -1.49
C LEU A 45 -0.22 8.99 -2.20
N TYR A 46 0.48 7.87 -2.04
CA TYR A 46 0.12 6.61 -2.68
C TYR A 46 -1.14 5.97 -2.09
N THR A 47 -1.46 6.23 -0.82
CA THR A 47 -2.75 5.82 -0.24
C THR A 47 -3.90 6.78 -0.54
N GLY A 48 -3.59 7.95 -1.12
CA GLY A 48 -4.56 8.96 -1.52
C GLY A 48 -4.77 9.01 -3.05
N PRO A 49 -5.46 10.04 -3.57
CA PRO A 49 -5.74 10.19 -5.01
C PRO A 49 -4.54 10.08 -5.98
N PRO A 50 -3.31 10.52 -5.62
CA PRO A 50 -2.14 10.42 -6.49
C PRO A 50 -1.75 9.01 -6.94
N PHE A 51 -2.22 7.95 -6.29
CA PHE A 51 -1.95 6.56 -6.67
C PHE A 51 -2.28 6.27 -8.14
N ILE A 52 -3.32 6.91 -8.68
CA ILE A 52 -3.74 6.77 -10.08
C ILE A 52 -2.61 7.18 -11.02
N LYS A 53 -1.94 8.30 -10.71
CA LYS A 53 -0.85 8.83 -11.52
C LYS A 53 0.39 7.97 -11.44
N PHE A 54 0.76 7.55 -10.23
CA PHE A 54 1.96 6.72 -10.02
C PHE A 54 1.83 5.37 -10.72
N ASN A 55 0.68 4.70 -10.54
CA ASN A 55 0.39 3.46 -11.24
C ASN A 55 0.23 3.67 -12.74
N GLY A 56 -0.30 4.81 -13.17
CA GLY A 56 -0.38 5.20 -14.58
C GLY A 56 1.00 5.25 -15.24
N VAL A 57 1.97 5.94 -14.63
CA VAL A 57 3.36 6.02 -15.15
C VAL A 57 3.98 4.62 -15.27
N LEU A 58 3.86 3.79 -14.22
CA LEU A 58 4.46 2.44 -14.21
C LEU A 58 3.80 1.50 -15.24
N ARG A 59 2.53 1.71 -15.54
CA ARG A 59 1.84 0.95 -16.60
C ARG A 59 2.16 1.51 -17.98
N GLU A 60 2.31 2.82 -18.14
CA GLU A 60 2.77 3.45 -19.38
C GLU A 60 4.15 2.92 -19.79
N SER A 61 5.08 2.77 -18.83
CA SER A 61 6.42 2.24 -19.09
C SER A 61 6.41 0.78 -19.58
N SER A 62 5.31 0.05 -19.42
CA SER A 62 5.17 -1.30 -19.99
C SER A 62 4.90 -1.29 -21.50
N GLY A 63 4.52 -0.14 -22.08
CA GLY A 63 4.15 0.01 -23.49
C GLY A 63 2.81 -0.61 -23.89
N LYS A 64 2.08 -1.23 -22.94
CA LYS A 64 0.86 -2.01 -23.22
C LYS A 64 -0.44 -1.26 -22.92
N MET A 65 -0.37 0.00 -22.50
CA MET A 65 -1.53 0.78 -22.09
C MET A 65 -2.02 1.70 -23.21
N PRO A 66 -3.35 1.80 -23.42
CA PRO A 66 -3.94 2.84 -24.25
C PRO A 66 -3.54 4.24 -23.77
N GLU A 67 -3.20 5.12 -24.70
CA GLU A 67 -2.82 6.52 -24.42
C GLU A 67 -3.92 7.29 -23.66
N SER A 68 -5.19 6.96 -23.91
CA SER A 68 -6.34 7.56 -23.19
C SER A 68 -6.28 7.35 -21.67
N LEU A 69 -5.68 6.25 -21.21
CA LEU A 69 -5.54 5.95 -19.79
C LEU A 69 -4.34 6.67 -19.17
N THR A 70 -3.39 7.16 -19.96
CA THR A 70 -2.17 7.84 -19.48
C THR A 70 -2.14 9.34 -19.83
N ALA A 71 -3.06 9.84 -20.65
CA ALA A 71 -3.15 11.25 -21.06
C ALA A 71 -3.18 12.23 -19.87
N HIS A 72 -3.80 11.83 -18.76
CA HIS A 72 -3.86 12.63 -17.53
C HIS A 72 -2.49 12.89 -16.87
N LEU A 73 -1.44 12.14 -17.25
CA LEU A 73 -0.06 12.31 -16.76
C LEU A 73 0.63 13.53 -17.37
N LYS A 74 0.21 13.94 -18.58
CA LYS A 74 0.78 15.10 -19.31
C LYS A 74 2.31 15.06 -19.41
N GLY A 75 2.89 13.87 -19.62
CA GLY A 75 4.33 13.65 -19.72
C GLY A 75 5.09 13.62 -18.39
N ASN A 76 4.45 13.92 -17.25
CA ASN A 76 5.09 13.85 -15.94
C ASN A 76 5.29 12.39 -15.51
N LYS A 77 6.54 12.06 -15.14
CA LYS A 77 6.94 10.70 -14.73
C LYS A 77 6.93 10.47 -13.23
N TYR A 78 6.70 11.50 -12.41
CA TYR A 78 6.59 11.39 -10.94
C TYR A 78 7.75 10.63 -10.27
N VAL A 79 8.94 10.65 -10.87
CA VAL A 79 10.08 9.77 -10.56
C VAL A 79 10.43 9.84 -9.08
N THR A 80 10.69 11.03 -8.55
CA THR A 80 11.06 11.24 -7.14
C THR A 80 10.00 10.73 -6.18
N SER A 81 8.72 11.04 -6.44
CA SER A 81 7.62 10.59 -5.57
C SER A 81 7.48 9.08 -5.56
N ILE A 82 7.57 8.44 -6.73
CA ILE A 82 7.53 6.98 -6.86
C ILE A 82 8.71 6.36 -6.09
N HIS A 83 9.92 6.89 -6.24
CA HIS A 83 11.09 6.39 -5.49
C HIS A 83 10.94 6.56 -3.98
N CYS A 84 10.44 7.69 -3.50
CA CYS A 84 10.16 7.89 -2.07
C CYS A 84 9.10 6.90 -1.56
N THR A 85 8.03 6.67 -2.33
CA THR A 85 7.00 5.68 -1.98
C THR A 85 7.58 4.27 -1.90
N VAL A 86 8.35 3.85 -2.91
CA VAL A 86 8.97 2.51 -2.95
C VAL A 86 9.96 2.34 -1.80
N SER A 87 10.84 3.33 -1.57
CA SER A 87 11.80 3.30 -0.46
C SER A 87 11.09 3.16 0.89
N GLY A 88 10.05 3.97 1.13
CA GLY A 88 9.24 3.88 2.35
C GLY A 88 8.56 2.52 2.52
N MET A 89 7.99 1.96 1.45
CA MET A 89 7.32 0.65 1.48
C MET A 89 8.32 -0.47 1.82
N VAL A 90 9.51 -0.46 1.22
CA VAL A 90 10.57 -1.45 1.49
C VAL A 90 11.09 -1.34 2.92
N LYS A 91 11.21 -0.14 3.49
CA LYS A 91 11.59 0.03 4.90
C LYS A 91 10.51 -0.51 5.84
N LEU A 92 9.24 -0.24 5.55
CA LEU A 92 8.12 -0.77 6.32
C LEU A 92 8.03 -2.30 6.24
N SER A 93 8.30 -2.91 5.08
CA SER A 93 8.24 -4.37 4.93
C SER A 93 9.32 -5.10 5.75
N LYS A 94 10.41 -4.42 6.12
CA LYS A 94 11.48 -5.01 6.95
C LYS A 94 11.12 -5.07 8.44
N VAL A 95 10.22 -4.21 8.90
CA VAL A 95 9.82 -4.15 10.32
C VAL A 95 8.42 -4.71 10.57
N THR A 96 7.62 -4.86 9.51
CA THR A 96 6.31 -5.49 9.58
C THR A 96 6.42 -6.99 9.32
N ARG A 97 5.62 -7.78 10.04
CA ARG A 97 5.47 -9.22 9.78
C ARG A 97 4.13 -9.44 9.09
N ILE A 98 4.14 -10.13 7.96
CA ILE A 98 2.92 -10.63 7.32
C ILE A 98 2.47 -11.85 8.13
N PRO A 99 1.27 -11.84 8.73
CA PRO A 99 0.79 -13.01 9.47
C PRO A 99 0.59 -14.20 8.52
N GLU A 100 1.06 -15.39 8.88
CA GLU A 100 1.06 -16.59 8.01
C GLU A 100 -0.33 -16.96 7.47
N LYS A 101 -1.38 -16.75 8.27
CA LYS A 101 -2.77 -17.05 7.91
C LYS A 101 -3.51 -15.88 7.26
N ARG A 102 -2.81 -14.78 6.95
CA ARG A 102 -3.43 -13.56 6.40
C ARG A 102 -3.80 -13.75 4.93
N LYS A 103 -5.10 -13.76 4.64
CA LYS A 103 -5.60 -13.65 3.27
C LYS A 103 -5.75 -12.18 2.89
N VAL A 104 -5.26 -11.81 1.71
CA VAL A 104 -5.46 -10.48 1.11
C VAL A 104 -6.48 -10.60 -0.04
N TYR A 105 -7.29 -9.56 -0.21
CA TYR A 105 -8.35 -9.53 -1.22
C TYR A 105 -8.21 -8.27 -2.07
N ARG A 106 -8.50 -8.39 -3.36
CA ARG A 106 -8.51 -7.26 -4.31
C ARG A 106 -9.76 -7.32 -5.18
N GLY A 107 -10.59 -6.29 -5.09
CA GLY A 107 -11.70 -6.09 -6.02
C GLY A 107 -11.21 -5.52 -7.34
N MET A 108 -11.69 -6.06 -8.46
CA MET A 108 -11.50 -5.46 -9.79
C MET A 108 -12.85 -5.41 -10.52
N SER A 109 -13.07 -4.34 -11.28
CA SER A 109 -14.25 -4.19 -12.13
C SER A 109 -13.81 -4.13 -13.59
N GLY A 110 -14.56 -4.80 -14.48
CA GLY A 110 -14.35 -4.76 -15.93
C GLY A 110 -13.12 -5.50 -16.48
N LEU A 111 -12.34 -6.18 -15.62
CA LEU A 111 -11.13 -6.92 -16.02
C LEU A 111 -11.03 -8.25 -15.26
N ARG A 112 -10.57 -9.31 -15.94
CA ARG A 112 -10.24 -10.59 -15.31
C ARG A 112 -8.80 -10.54 -14.77
N LEU A 113 -8.58 -11.12 -13.59
CA LEU A 113 -7.23 -11.25 -13.05
C LEU A 113 -6.35 -12.14 -13.96
N PRO A 114 -5.07 -11.80 -14.13
CA PRO A 114 -4.10 -12.66 -14.81
C PRO A 114 -4.04 -14.07 -14.18
N LYS A 115 -3.58 -15.06 -14.95
CA LYS A 115 -3.54 -16.48 -14.50
C LYS A 115 -2.58 -16.69 -13.32
N GLU A 116 -1.56 -15.85 -13.23
CA GLU A 116 -0.51 -15.80 -12.21
C GLU A 116 -1.06 -15.52 -10.80
N PHE A 117 -2.28 -14.99 -10.70
CA PHE A 117 -2.99 -14.86 -9.42
C PHE A 117 -3.64 -16.17 -8.95
N TRP A 118 -3.76 -17.16 -9.83
CA TRP A 118 -4.42 -18.44 -9.58
C TRP A 118 -3.45 -19.62 -9.62
N ILE A 119 -2.37 -19.49 -10.39
CA ILE A 119 -1.35 -20.53 -10.61
C ILE A 119 -0.07 -20.05 -9.93
N GLU A 120 0.47 -20.88 -9.04
CA GLU A 120 1.75 -20.65 -8.38
C GLU A 120 2.90 -20.76 -9.39
N ASP A 121 3.90 -19.90 -9.25
CA ASP A 121 5.15 -19.99 -10.00
C ASP A 121 6.06 -21.11 -9.47
N GLU A 122 7.23 -21.29 -10.10
CA GLU A 122 8.22 -22.31 -9.72
C GLU A 122 8.74 -22.16 -8.27
N HIS A 123 8.49 -21.00 -7.64
CA HIS A 123 8.87 -20.68 -6.27
C HIS A 123 7.69 -20.72 -5.29
N GLY A 124 6.51 -21.17 -5.74
CA GLY A 124 5.30 -21.24 -4.92
C GLY A 124 4.64 -19.88 -4.67
N ALA A 125 5.06 -18.83 -5.39
CA ALA A 125 4.44 -17.52 -5.28
C ALA A 125 3.26 -17.40 -6.24
N ARG A 126 2.15 -16.83 -5.74
CA ARG A 126 0.96 -16.48 -6.52
C ARG A 126 0.49 -15.09 -6.10
N GLY A 127 0.18 -14.23 -7.06
CA GLY A 127 -0.35 -12.89 -6.80
C GLY A 127 0.09 -11.80 -7.77
#